data_AF-A0AAV7A1S1-F1
#
_entry.id   AF-A0AAV7A1S1-F1
#
_cell.length_a   1.000
_cell.length_b   1.000
_cell.length_c   1.000
_cell.angle_alpha   90.00
_cell.angle_beta   90.00
_cell.angle_gamma   90.00
#
_symmetry.space_group_name_H-M   'P 1'
#
loop_
_entity.id
_entity.type
_entity.pdbx_description
1 polymer ?
#
loop_
_entity_poly.entity_id
_entity_poly.type
_entity_poly.pdbx_seq_one_letter_code
_entity_poly.pdbx_strand_id
1 'polypeptide(L)'
;MALVAPVIWLLACSSSLVTSYPDGRVTRACDDMTPLHKHHSQSAIKHNITVDKTVFNPGDQIKVTLSGSRFMGFFVQARDANDLDGNAVGSFSLIDDQVSQLLKCGSVQDSAVSQTNKRRKEQVEFYWIAPSDGPQHIQFLATVVEKYSVYWVKIPGPIISRSGAPLISNKPYPVAMPTVPTALLLTEGFSASGCGSNKFCVRNPTSCDPQKDIWCFFVSFKREGDSMLIEMSGPVKGYLSFALSHDHWMGDDDVYLCVTDGQTVDINPAYLRGRSHPEMASTDDLHDAAWRIEDGILQCSFRRNIRIPTTPERFPFDSSYYIFVADGDVDNGRVLRHKRQPLITSKMYNVSESVEDVGGSRSPLLIKFHGAMMFIAWMTTVSIGVLIARFFKPVWPTSTLFGEKVWFQLHRILMVSTVLLTVVAFVLPFVYRGHWSSRAGYHPYLGCVVFALAVLQPIIAVFRPAPSSHRRPYFNWTHWGTGTVARIVAVAAIFLGMNVQALDLPDPWDTYTMVGFVLWHVCADILLEVHSFCQQKGSIKQLEDRMEILNPYTAKNEVCEYTSLLYASIHPCGMERQ
;
A
#
# COMPACT_ATOMS: atom_id res chain seq x y z
N MET A 1 28.15 26.65 10.01
CA MET A 1 27.62 25.43 10.67
C MET A 1 27.07 25.76 12.06
N ALA A 2 26.05 26.62 12.17
CA ALA A 2 25.57 27.10 13.48
C ALA A 2 24.03 27.26 13.57
N LEU A 3 23.27 26.52 12.75
CA LEU A 3 21.80 26.56 12.76
C LEU A 3 21.14 25.16 12.76
N VAL A 4 21.93 24.09 12.86
CA VAL A 4 21.42 22.70 12.82
C VAL A 4 21.11 22.16 14.23
N ALA A 5 21.71 22.74 15.28
CA ALA A 5 21.56 22.26 16.65
C ALA A 5 20.20 22.56 17.33
N PRO A 6 19.54 23.73 17.15
CA PRO A 6 18.31 24.02 17.91
C PRO A 6 17.05 23.36 17.31
N VAL A 7 17.07 22.98 16.03
CA VAL A 7 15.95 22.29 15.35
C VAL A 7 15.86 20.81 15.78
N ILE A 8 17.00 20.18 16.08
CA ILE A 8 17.06 18.79 16.55
C ILE A 8 16.55 18.69 18.01
N TRP A 9 16.75 19.73 18.83
CA TRP A 9 16.30 19.74 20.22
C TRP A 9 14.79 20.00 20.35
N LEU A 10 14.20 20.79 19.46
CA LEU A 10 12.75 21.00 19.38
C LEU A 10 12.00 19.78 18.82
N LEU A 11 12.61 18.99 17.93
CA LEU A 11 12.02 17.73 17.43
C LEU A 11 12.11 16.57 18.44
N ALA A 12 12.99 16.66 19.44
CA ALA A 12 13.15 15.63 20.47
C ALA A 12 12.15 15.79 21.65
N CYS A 13 11.57 16.97 21.87
CA CYS A 13 10.66 17.23 23.00
C CYS A 13 9.17 17.13 22.69
N SER A 14 8.76 16.92 21.43
CA SER A 14 7.35 16.83 21.03
C SER A 14 6.89 15.43 20.60
N SER A 15 7.66 14.40 20.94
CA SER A 15 7.28 13.00 20.73
C SER A 15 7.20 12.26 22.07
N SER A 16 6.21 12.60 22.88
CA SER A 16 5.61 11.60 23.77
C SER A 16 4.90 10.59 22.88
N LEU A 17 5.68 9.72 22.23
CA LEU A 17 5.18 8.45 21.70
C LEU A 17 4.46 7.78 22.88
N VAL A 18 3.14 7.70 22.80
CA VAL A 18 2.37 6.78 23.64
C VAL A 18 2.79 5.40 23.20
N THR A 19 3.85 4.89 23.81
CA THR A 19 4.37 3.57 23.59
C THR A 19 3.43 2.59 24.30
N SER A 20 2.40 2.10 23.60
CA SER A 20 1.65 0.92 24.03
C SER A 20 2.50 -0.30 23.71
N TYR A 21 3.43 -0.65 24.62
CA TYR A 21 4.18 -1.90 24.51
C TYR A 21 3.29 -3.09 24.92
N PRO A 22 3.54 -4.30 24.36
CA PRO A 22 2.84 -5.52 24.75
C PRO A 22 3.32 -6.07 26.11
N ASP A 23 3.85 -5.20 26.96
CA ASP A 23 4.41 -5.53 28.27
C ASP A 23 3.34 -5.67 29.36
N GLY A 24 2.08 -5.35 29.05
CA GLY A 24 0.91 -5.52 29.91
C GLY A 24 0.80 -4.55 31.08
N ARG A 25 1.54 -3.43 31.06
CA ARG A 25 1.43 -2.36 32.08
C ARG A 25 0.19 -1.48 31.83
N VAL A 26 -0.99 -2.01 32.11
CA VAL A 26 -2.29 -1.45 31.72
C VAL A 26 -3.05 -0.77 32.87
N THR A 27 -2.38 0.03 33.71
CA THR A 27 -3.03 0.73 34.84
C THR A 27 -4.14 1.70 34.43
N ARG A 28 -4.16 2.16 33.17
CA ARG A 28 -5.26 2.99 32.64
C ARG A 28 -6.58 2.23 32.44
N ALA A 29 -6.54 0.90 32.36
CA ALA A 29 -7.72 0.06 32.21
C ALA A 29 -8.35 -0.29 33.58
N CYS A 30 -7.88 0.27 34.68
CA CYS A 30 -8.36 -0.10 36.01
C CYS A 30 -9.85 0.21 36.22
N ASP A 31 -10.38 1.26 35.59
CA ASP A 31 -11.75 1.73 35.82
C ASP A 31 -12.75 0.96 34.95
N ASP A 32 -12.55 0.96 33.64
CA ASP A 32 -13.47 0.35 32.66
C ASP A 32 -13.11 -1.10 32.29
N MET A 33 -11.91 -1.57 32.68
CA MET A 33 -11.33 -2.85 32.26
C MET A 33 -11.16 -3.00 30.75
N THR A 34 -11.22 -1.90 29.99
CA THR A 34 -11.16 -1.92 28.53
C THR A 34 -9.71 -1.75 28.06
N PRO A 35 -9.19 -2.67 27.25
CA PRO A 35 -7.90 -2.45 26.63
C PRO A 35 -8.10 -1.37 25.55
N LEU A 36 -7.25 -0.34 25.53
CA LEU A 36 -7.35 0.84 24.65
C LEU A 36 -7.03 0.51 23.17
N HIS A 37 -7.66 -0.52 22.63
CA HIS A 37 -7.39 -1.07 21.31
C HIS A 37 -8.20 -0.41 20.19
N LYS A 38 -9.07 0.57 20.48
CA LYS A 38 -9.94 1.25 19.48
C LYS A 38 -10.80 0.29 18.64
N HIS A 39 -11.19 -0.84 19.22
CA HIS A 39 -12.15 -1.78 18.65
C HIS A 39 -13.29 -1.97 19.65
N HIS A 40 -14.32 -2.74 19.31
CA HIS A 40 -15.39 -3.10 20.24
C HIS A 40 -15.10 -4.44 20.91
N SER A 41 -15.49 -4.58 22.18
CA SER A 41 -15.37 -5.85 22.90
C SER A 41 -16.31 -6.90 22.32
N GLN A 42 -15.86 -8.15 22.30
CA GLN A 42 -16.62 -9.30 21.85
C GLN A 42 -17.71 -9.67 22.86
N SER A 43 -18.91 -10.01 22.37
CA SER A 43 -20.08 -10.34 23.19
C SER A 43 -20.11 -11.82 23.63
N ALA A 44 -19.50 -12.73 22.85
CA ALA A 44 -19.56 -14.17 23.08
C ALA A 44 -18.43 -14.67 24.00
N ILE A 45 -18.70 -14.85 25.29
CA ILE A 45 -17.69 -15.22 26.31
C ILE A 45 -17.09 -16.61 26.00
N LYS A 46 -15.76 -16.68 25.81
CA LYS A 46 -14.99 -17.92 25.57
C LYS A 46 -14.02 -18.31 26.69
N HIS A 47 -13.98 -17.52 27.76
CA HIS A 47 -13.04 -17.66 28.87
C HIS A 47 -13.80 -17.70 30.18
N ASN A 48 -13.29 -18.45 31.14
CA ASN A 48 -13.93 -18.65 32.43
C ASN A 48 -12.93 -18.36 33.56
N ILE A 49 -13.45 -17.86 34.68
CA ILE A 49 -12.71 -17.64 35.91
C ILE A 49 -13.21 -18.65 36.93
N THR A 50 -12.32 -19.39 37.56
CA THR A 50 -12.67 -20.32 38.64
C THR A 50 -11.86 -20.03 39.90
N VAL A 51 -12.40 -20.40 41.05
CA VAL A 51 -11.74 -20.24 42.35
C VAL A 51 -11.72 -21.57 43.09
N ASP A 52 -10.71 -21.79 43.94
CA ASP A 52 -10.61 -23.01 44.75
C ASP A 52 -11.52 -22.99 45.99
N LYS A 53 -11.91 -21.80 46.46
CA LYS A 53 -12.79 -21.59 47.61
C LYS A 53 -13.79 -20.47 47.34
N THR A 54 -15.04 -20.68 47.75
CA THR A 54 -16.14 -19.70 47.62
C THR A 54 -16.47 -18.95 48.91
N VAL A 55 -15.84 -19.35 50.02
CA VAL A 55 -15.98 -18.71 51.34
C VAL A 55 -14.61 -18.25 51.82
N PHE A 56 -14.54 -17.04 52.37
CA PHE A 56 -13.28 -16.44 52.82
C PHE A 56 -13.38 -15.71 54.17
N ASN A 57 -12.25 -15.60 54.85
CA ASN A 57 -12.01 -14.70 55.97
C ASN A 57 -10.92 -13.68 55.59
N PRO A 58 -10.85 -12.52 56.27
CA PRO A 58 -9.75 -11.59 56.09
C PRO A 58 -8.37 -12.25 56.20
N GLY A 59 -7.51 -11.99 55.21
CA GLY A 59 -6.16 -12.58 55.11
C GLY A 59 -6.10 -13.94 54.42
N ASP A 60 -7.24 -14.57 54.10
CA ASP A 60 -7.25 -15.82 53.34
C ASP A 60 -6.67 -15.62 51.93
N GLN A 61 -5.95 -16.64 51.47
CA GLN A 61 -5.47 -16.74 50.10
C GLN A 61 -6.37 -17.70 49.30
N ILE A 62 -6.95 -17.20 48.23
CA ILE A 62 -7.84 -17.93 47.32
C ILE A 62 -7.13 -18.05 45.98
N LYS A 63 -7.01 -19.27 45.47
CA LYS A 63 -6.43 -19.49 44.15
C LYS A 63 -7.48 -19.18 43.08
N VAL A 64 -7.14 -18.26 42.18
CA VAL A 64 -7.96 -17.85 41.04
C VAL A 64 -7.30 -18.35 39.76
N THR A 65 -8.09 -19.03 38.93
CA THR A 65 -7.65 -19.59 37.65
C THR A 65 -8.46 -18.95 36.53
N LEU A 66 -7.77 -18.36 35.54
CA LEU A 66 -8.38 -17.90 34.30
C LEU A 66 -8.00 -18.88 33.19
N SER A 67 -8.99 -19.47 32.54
CA SER A 67 -8.80 -20.47 31.47
C SER A 67 -9.80 -20.28 30.33
N GLY A 68 -9.49 -20.82 29.14
CA GLY A 68 -10.39 -20.75 27.99
C GLY A 68 -9.69 -20.98 26.66
N SER A 69 -10.23 -20.39 25.58
CA SER A 69 -9.53 -20.30 24.30
C SER A 69 -8.17 -19.61 24.44
N ARG A 70 -7.24 -19.84 23.51
CA ARG A 70 -5.88 -19.26 23.58
C ARG A 70 -5.92 -17.72 23.60
N PHE A 71 -5.22 -17.10 24.55
CA PHE A 71 -5.12 -15.64 24.66
C PHE A 71 -3.69 -15.12 24.78
N MET A 72 -3.46 -13.86 24.40
CA MET A 72 -2.14 -13.20 24.44
C MET A 72 -2.01 -12.26 25.64
N GLY A 73 -3.11 -11.58 26.03
CA GLY A 73 -3.16 -10.67 27.17
C GLY A 73 -4.35 -10.95 28.08
N PHE A 74 -4.24 -10.53 29.33
CA PHE A 74 -5.31 -10.65 30.32
C PHE A 74 -5.17 -9.55 31.37
N PHE A 75 -6.29 -9.19 32.00
CA PHE A 75 -6.33 -8.26 33.11
C PHE A 75 -7.43 -8.69 34.07
N VAL A 76 -7.09 -8.93 35.34
CA VAL A 76 -8.02 -9.48 36.34
C VAL A 76 -8.06 -8.58 37.58
N GLN A 77 -9.28 -8.36 38.08
CA GLN A 77 -9.57 -7.62 39.31
C GLN A 77 -10.67 -8.32 40.11
N ALA A 78 -10.73 -8.04 41.40
CA ALA A 78 -11.87 -8.36 42.24
C ALA A 78 -12.60 -7.06 42.62
N ARG A 79 -13.94 -7.06 42.61
CA ARG A 79 -14.80 -5.91 42.98
C ARG A 79 -15.90 -6.35 43.92
N ASP A 80 -16.57 -5.40 44.58
CA ASP A 80 -17.77 -5.69 45.37
C ASP A 80 -18.86 -6.29 44.46
N ALA A 81 -19.45 -7.42 44.85
CA ALA A 81 -20.49 -8.06 44.06
C ALA A 81 -21.77 -7.20 43.94
N ASN A 82 -21.95 -6.21 44.81
CA ASN A 82 -23.06 -5.25 44.76
C ASN A 82 -22.73 -3.98 43.94
N ASP A 83 -21.45 -3.75 43.61
CA ASP A 83 -20.97 -2.60 42.85
C ASP A 83 -19.78 -3.00 41.95
N LEU A 84 -20.11 -3.59 40.80
CA LEU A 84 -19.11 -4.05 39.81
C LEU A 84 -18.42 -2.91 39.06
N ASP A 85 -18.91 -1.67 39.18
CA ASP A 85 -18.25 -0.48 38.62
C ASP A 85 -17.38 0.25 39.66
N GLY A 86 -17.40 -0.22 40.91
CA GLY A 86 -16.60 0.30 42.02
C GLY A 86 -15.11 -0.06 41.95
N ASN A 87 -14.39 0.33 43.01
CA ASN A 87 -12.95 0.16 43.12
C ASN A 87 -12.52 -1.31 43.26
N ALA A 88 -11.28 -1.61 42.88
CA ALA A 88 -10.68 -2.92 43.09
C ALA A 88 -10.55 -3.25 44.58
N VAL A 89 -10.79 -4.51 44.94
CA VAL A 89 -10.85 -4.99 46.32
C VAL A 89 -9.86 -6.14 46.56
N GLY A 90 -9.10 -6.03 47.64
CA GLY A 90 -8.05 -7.00 47.99
C GLY A 90 -6.78 -6.82 47.18
N SER A 91 -5.84 -7.74 47.36
CA SER A 91 -4.57 -7.74 46.65
C SER A 91 -4.27 -9.12 46.08
N PHE A 92 -3.43 -9.19 45.06
CA PHE A 92 -3.02 -10.44 44.43
C PHE A 92 -1.56 -10.76 44.74
N SER A 93 -1.23 -12.05 44.70
CA SER A 93 0.14 -12.53 44.65
C SER A 93 0.32 -13.52 43.50
N LEU A 94 1.51 -13.50 42.89
CA LEU A 94 1.79 -14.22 41.66
C LEU A 94 2.16 -15.67 41.95
N ILE A 95 1.68 -16.59 41.11
CA ILE A 95 2.16 -17.98 41.06
C ILE A 95 3.32 -18.10 40.06
N ASP A 96 3.19 -17.43 38.90
CA ASP A 96 4.21 -17.39 37.84
C ASP A 96 4.50 -15.94 37.42
N ASP A 97 5.69 -15.45 37.82
CA ASP A 97 6.18 -14.10 37.54
C ASP A 97 6.74 -13.92 36.12
N GLN A 98 6.92 -15.03 35.37
CA GLN A 98 7.40 -14.99 33.99
C GLN A 98 6.29 -14.60 33.03
N VAL A 99 5.02 -14.88 33.38
CA VAL A 99 3.84 -14.63 32.54
C VAL A 99 2.88 -13.59 33.09
N SER A 100 2.97 -13.28 34.39
CA SER A 100 2.06 -12.40 35.11
C SER A 100 2.80 -11.31 35.89
N GLN A 101 2.18 -10.15 36.05
CA GLN A 101 2.67 -9.05 36.88
C GLN A 101 1.52 -8.41 37.68
N LEU A 102 1.87 -7.77 38.79
CA LEU A 102 0.94 -7.04 39.65
C LEU A 102 0.83 -5.59 39.20
N LEU A 103 -0.39 -5.05 39.27
CA LEU A 103 -0.70 -3.67 38.94
C LEU A 103 -1.43 -2.99 40.10
N LYS A 104 -1.18 -1.69 40.24
CA LYS A 104 -1.89 -0.82 41.19
C LYS A 104 -3.07 -0.15 40.51
N CYS A 105 -4.28 -0.38 41.04
CA CYS A 105 -5.49 0.32 40.64
C CYS A 105 -6.03 1.15 41.80
N GLY A 106 -6.24 2.45 41.56
CA GLY A 106 -6.62 3.39 42.60
C GLY A 106 -5.59 3.47 43.73
N SER A 107 -6.05 3.38 44.97
CA SER A 107 -5.21 3.45 46.18
C SER A 107 -4.67 2.10 46.64
N VAL A 108 -5.14 0.99 46.10
CA VAL A 108 -4.81 -0.37 46.57
C VAL A 108 -3.62 -0.92 45.78
N GLN A 109 -2.56 -1.32 46.49
CA GLN A 109 -1.40 -1.97 45.86
C GLN A 109 -1.74 -3.40 45.47
N ASP A 110 -1.14 -3.86 44.37
CA ASP A 110 -1.29 -5.23 43.86
C ASP A 110 -2.75 -5.65 43.63
N SER A 111 -3.63 -4.68 43.37
CA SER A 111 -5.09 -4.88 43.28
C SER A 111 -5.55 -5.50 41.96
N ALA A 112 -4.64 -5.69 41.00
CA ALA A 112 -4.92 -6.30 39.71
C ALA A 112 -3.73 -7.11 39.21
N VAL A 113 -4.00 -8.09 38.34
CA VAL A 113 -2.98 -8.91 37.67
C VAL A 113 -3.10 -8.76 36.16
N SER A 114 -1.98 -8.63 35.46
CA SER A 114 -1.91 -8.61 34.00
C SER A 114 -0.76 -9.45 33.44
N GLN A 115 -0.69 -9.61 32.12
CA GLN A 115 0.43 -10.30 31.48
C GLN A 115 1.75 -9.51 31.55
N THR A 116 2.89 -10.18 31.51
CA THR A 116 4.23 -9.57 31.29
C THR A 116 4.66 -9.56 29.82
N ASN A 117 4.04 -10.42 29.00
CA ASN A 117 4.44 -10.64 27.62
C ASN A 117 3.27 -11.12 26.74
N LYS A 118 3.46 -11.02 25.42
CA LYS A 118 2.49 -11.43 24.39
C LYS A 118 2.53 -12.91 23.99
N ARG A 119 3.22 -13.79 24.73
CA ARG A 119 3.19 -15.23 24.43
C ARG A 119 1.77 -15.76 24.61
N ARG A 120 1.34 -16.66 23.74
CA ARG A 120 0.01 -17.29 23.80
C ARG A 120 -0.08 -18.17 25.04
N LYS A 121 -1.22 -18.13 25.71
CA LYS A 121 -1.53 -18.82 26.97
C LYS A 121 -2.90 -19.48 26.84
N GLU A 122 -3.11 -20.59 27.55
CA GLU A 122 -4.42 -21.26 27.65
C GLU A 122 -5.00 -21.14 29.07
N GLN A 123 -4.12 -20.97 30.05
CA GLN A 123 -4.47 -20.84 31.46
C GLN A 123 -3.43 -19.96 32.18
N VAL A 124 -3.88 -19.18 33.15
CA VAL A 124 -3.03 -18.47 34.12
C VAL A 124 -3.63 -18.58 35.52
N GLU A 125 -2.78 -18.59 36.53
CA GLU A 125 -3.18 -18.76 37.93
C GLU A 125 -2.48 -17.72 38.82
N PHE A 126 -3.19 -17.25 39.84
CA PHE A 126 -2.70 -16.30 40.83
C PHE A 126 -3.49 -16.48 42.14
N TYR A 127 -2.94 -15.99 43.25
CA TYR A 127 -3.67 -15.95 44.52
C TYR A 127 -4.28 -14.56 44.72
N TRP A 128 -5.50 -14.53 45.23
CA TRP A 128 -6.16 -13.34 45.75
C TRP A 128 -6.18 -13.37 47.27
N ILE A 129 -5.84 -12.26 47.91
CA ILE A 129 -5.70 -12.07 49.35
C ILE A 129 -6.85 -11.19 49.83
N ALA A 130 -7.68 -11.74 50.71
CA ALA A 130 -8.83 -11.04 51.25
C ALA A 130 -8.41 -9.86 52.15
N PRO A 131 -8.93 -8.64 51.93
CA PRO A 131 -8.57 -7.47 52.73
C PRO A 131 -9.19 -7.54 54.14
N SER A 132 -8.61 -6.80 55.09
CA SER A 132 -9.13 -6.69 56.47
C SER A 132 -10.49 -5.98 56.52
N ASP A 133 -10.64 -4.89 55.76
CA ASP A 133 -11.83 -4.05 55.69
C ASP A 133 -12.50 -4.15 54.31
N GLY A 134 -12.99 -5.34 53.95
CA GLY A 134 -13.64 -5.62 52.67
C GLY A 134 -15.17 -5.82 52.74
N PRO A 135 -15.86 -5.74 51.59
CA PRO A 135 -17.28 -6.05 51.47
C PRO A 135 -17.55 -7.54 51.74
N GLN A 136 -18.81 -7.87 52.03
CA GLN A 136 -19.21 -9.24 52.39
C GLN A 136 -19.22 -10.19 51.19
N HIS A 137 -19.36 -9.66 49.98
CA HIS A 137 -19.43 -10.42 48.73
C HIS A 137 -18.51 -9.80 47.69
N ILE A 138 -17.73 -10.65 47.03
CA ILE A 138 -16.74 -10.25 46.03
C ILE A 138 -17.00 -11.00 44.74
N GLN A 139 -16.85 -10.32 43.61
CA GLN A 139 -16.86 -10.95 42.30
C GLN A 139 -15.56 -10.64 41.54
N PHE A 140 -14.99 -11.68 40.94
CA PHE A 140 -13.84 -11.55 40.04
C PHE A 140 -14.30 -11.14 38.65
N LEU A 141 -13.59 -10.21 38.02
CA LEU A 141 -13.79 -9.79 36.65
C LEU A 141 -12.51 -9.98 35.86
N ALA A 142 -12.62 -10.44 34.61
CA ALA A 142 -11.49 -10.56 33.70
C ALA A 142 -11.74 -9.85 32.37
N THR A 143 -10.69 -9.25 31.85
CA THR A 143 -10.56 -8.83 30.46
C THR A 143 -9.54 -9.73 29.80
N VAL A 144 -9.88 -10.29 28.65
CA VAL A 144 -9.01 -11.21 27.92
C VAL A 144 -8.79 -10.70 26.51
N VAL A 145 -7.53 -10.65 26.09
CA VAL A 145 -7.12 -10.20 24.75
C VAL A 145 -6.58 -11.41 24.01
N GLU A 146 -7.35 -11.92 23.05
CA GLU A 146 -6.89 -13.00 22.16
C GLU A 146 -5.96 -12.44 21.10
N LYS A 147 -6.33 -11.31 20.49
CA LYS A 147 -5.55 -10.52 19.53
C LYS A 147 -5.82 -9.02 19.74
N TYR A 148 -5.05 -8.13 19.11
CA TYR A 148 -5.21 -6.68 19.30
C TYR A 148 -6.65 -6.18 19.07
N SER A 149 -7.34 -6.70 18.06
CA SER A 149 -8.72 -6.35 17.71
C SER A 149 -9.78 -7.25 18.35
N VAL A 150 -9.39 -8.35 19.02
CA VAL A 150 -10.31 -9.38 19.55
C VAL A 150 -10.08 -9.52 21.05
N TYR A 151 -10.98 -8.95 21.83
CA TYR A 151 -10.92 -8.97 23.28
C TYR A 151 -12.31 -8.96 23.92
N TRP A 152 -12.39 -9.43 25.15
CA TRP A 152 -13.57 -9.43 26.00
C TRP A 152 -13.30 -8.58 27.23
N VAL A 153 -14.29 -7.83 27.68
CA VAL A 153 -14.19 -6.92 28.84
C VAL A 153 -15.18 -7.36 29.91
N LYS A 154 -14.79 -7.27 31.19
CA LYS A 154 -15.66 -7.57 32.35
C LYS A 154 -16.36 -8.94 32.26
N ILE A 155 -15.63 -9.99 31.87
CA ILE A 155 -16.11 -11.37 31.97
C ILE A 155 -16.36 -11.68 33.46
N PRO A 156 -17.59 -12.01 33.86
CA PRO A 156 -17.92 -12.26 35.26
C PRO A 156 -17.44 -13.64 35.73
N GLY A 157 -16.71 -13.66 36.82
CA GLY A 157 -16.33 -14.86 37.56
C GLY A 157 -17.30 -15.20 38.70
N PRO A 158 -16.98 -16.23 39.51
CA PRO A 158 -17.81 -16.63 40.64
C PRO A 158 -17.84 -15.56 41.73
N ILE A 159 -18.99 -15.46 42.41
CA ILE A 159 -19.15 -14.64 43.61
C ILE A 159 -18.66 -15.46 44.82
N ILE A 160 -17.77 -14.89 45.61
CA ILE A 160 -17.30 -15.45 46.88
C ILE A 160 -17.80 -14.61 48.06
N SER A 161 -18.03 -15.24 49.20
CA SER A 161 -18.65 -14.58 50.36
C SER A 161 -17.84 -14.73 51.63
N ARG A 162 -17.89 -13.71 52.50
CA ARG A 162 -17.27 -13.78 53.81
C ARG A 162 -17.98 -14.83 54.67
N SER A 163 -17.23 -15.56 55.50
CA SER A 163 -17.80 -16.53 56.44
C SER A 163 -18.86 -15.87 57.33
N GLY A 164 -20.08 -16.40 57.32
CA GLY A 164 -21.22 -15.87 58.08
C GLY A 164 -22.02 -14.75 57.39
N ALA A 165 -21.73 -14.40 56.14
CA ALA A 165 -22.54 -13.45 55.37
C ALA A 165 -23.88 -14.08 54.92
N PRO A 166 -24.99 -13.31 54.89
CA PRO A 166 -26.27 -13.78 54.35
C PRO A 166 -26.16 -14.09 52.86
N LEU A 167 -26.91 -15.10 52.39
CA LEU A 167 -26.94 -15.47 50.97
C LEU A 167 -27.51 -14.32 50.12
N ILE A 168 -26.81 -13.94 49.05
CA ILE A 168 -27.32 -12.97 48.07
C ILE A 168 -28.58 -13.54 47.43
N SER A 169 -29.67 -12.78 47.46
CA SER A 169 -30.86 -13.08 46.66
C SER A 169 -30.51 -12.93 45.19
N ASN A 170 -30.38 -14.05 44.48
CA ASN A 170 -30.12 -14.08 43.04
C ASN A 170 -31.21 -13.30 42.30
N LYS A 171 -30.92 -12.06 41.89
CA LYS A 171 -31.59 -11.51 40.70
C LYS A 171 -31.05 -12.29 39.50
N PRO A 172 -31.89 -13.01 38.75
CA PRO A 172 -31.45 -13.62 37.51
C PRO A 172 -31.14 -12.47 36.55
N TYR A 173 -29.86 -12.18 36.33
CA TYR A 173 -29.49 -11.47 35.12
C TYR A 173 -29.88 -12.39 33.95
N PRO A 174 -30.61 -11.87 32.94
CA PRO A 174 -30.92 -12.65 31.77
C PRO A 174 -29.60 -12.93 31.04
N VAL A 175 -29.06 -14.12 31.23
CA VAL A 175 -28.09 -14.73 30.32
C VAL A 175 -28.87 -15.12 29.06
N ALA A 176 -29.33 -14.11 28.32
CA ALA A 176 -29.63 -14.29 26.92
C ALA A 176 -28.27 -14.34 26.24
N MET A 177 -27.77 -15.56 25.99
CA MET A 177 -26.68 -15.76 25.05
C MET A 177 -27.10 -15.14 23.71
N PRO A 178 -26.40 -14.13 23.17
CA PRO A 178 -26.49 -13.85 21.76
C PRO A 178 -25.72 -14.98 21.07
N THR A 179 -26.45 -16.00 20.61
CA THR A 179 -25.96 -16.88 19.55
C THR A 179 -25.78 -16.04 18.29
N VAL A 180 -24.58 -15.51 18.07
CA VAL A 180 -24.16 -15.02 16.74
C VAL A 180 -23.80 -16.25 15.90
N PRO A 181 -24.15 -16.29 14.60
CA PRO A 181 -23.79 -17.41 13.75
C PRO A 181 -22.27 -17.49 13.63
N THR A 182 -21.67 -18.57 14.11
CA THR A 182 -20.31 -18.93 13.72
C THR A 182 -20.26 -18.96 12.20
N ALA A 183 -19.44 -18.12 11.58
CA ALA A 183 -19.31 -18.09 10.13
C ALA A 183 -18.98 -19.50 9.63
N LEU A 184 -19.79 -20.01 8.70
CA LEU A 184 -19.74 -21.39 8.26
C LEU A 184 -18.59 -21.62 7.28
N LEU A 185 -17.99 -22.80 7.32
CA LEU A 185 -16.97 -23.20 6.35
C LEU A 185 -17.65 -23.47 4.99
N LEU A 186 -17.22 -22.77 3.94
CA LEU A 186 -17.67 -23.04 2.57
C LEU A 186 -17.07 -24.35 2.07
N THR A 187 -17.92 -25.25 1.55
CA THR A 187 -17.50 -26.55 1.00
C THR A 187 -17.14 -26.48 -0.48
N GLU A 188 -17.63 -25.48 -1.21
CA GLU A 188 -17.37 -25.29 -2.64
C GLU A 188 -16.78 -23.90 -2.91
N GLY A 189 -15.89 -23.82 -3.91
CA GLY A 189 -15.34 -22.56 -4.37
C GLY A 189 -16.32 -21.79 -5.25
N PHE A 190 -16.23 -20.46 -5.22
CA PHE A 190 -17.04 -19.60 -6.08
C PHE A 190 -16.66 -19.75 -7.56
N SER A 191 -17.62 -19.55 -8.45
CA SER A 191 -17.41 -19.50 -9.90
C SER A 191 -17.93 -18.19 -10.49
N ALA A 192 -17.40 -17.81 -11.65
CA ALA A 192 -17.91 -16.69 -12.43
C ALA A 192 -19.28 -16.97 -13.11
N SER A 193 -19.90 -18.13 -12.88
CA SER A 193 -21.21 -18.46 -13.44
C SER A 193 -22.28 -17.46 -12.99
N GLY A 194 -23.06 -16.95 -13.95
CA GLY A 194 -24.10 -15.96 -13.70
C GLY A 194 -23.65 -14.49 -13.72
N CYS A 195 -22.35 -14.21 -13.80
CA CYS A 195 -21.85 -12.85 -14.00
C CYS A 195 -22.43 -12.23 -15.29
N GLY A 196 -22.99 -11.03 -15.19
CA GLY A 196 -23.62 -10.35 -16.33
C GLY A 196 -25.00 -10.90 -16.70
N SER A 197 -25.54 -11.86 -15.93
CA SER A 197 -26.86 -12.45 -16.18
C SER A 197 -27.77 -12.36 -14.96
N ASN A 198 -27.33 -12.88 -13.80
CA ASN A 198 -28.10 -12.85 -12.55
C ASN A 198 -27.33 -12.24 -11.38
N LYS A 199 -26.03 -11.96 -11.55
CA LYS A 199 -25.20 -11.24 -10.59
C LYS A 199 -24.30 -10.24 -11.29
N PHE A 200 -24.08 -9.10 -10.63
CA PHE A 200 -23.08 -8.13 -11.02
C PHE A 200 -21.71 -8.62 -10.56
N CYS A 201 -20.67 -8.49 -11.39
CA CYS A 201 -19.33 -8.97 -11.05
C CYS A 201 -18.26 -7.93 -11.38
N VAL A 202 -17.28 -7.80 -10.48
CA VAL A 202 -16.01 -7.10 -10.74
C VAL A 202 -14.91 -8.15 -10.79
N ARG A 203 -14.21 -8.24 -11.92
CA ARG A 203 -13.17 -9.26 -12.16
C ARG A 203 -11.85 -8.69 -12.65
N ASN A 204 -10.74 -9.18 -12.13
CA ASN A 204 -9.41 -8.86 -12.61
C ASN A 204 -8.47 -10.07 -12.54
N PRO A 205 -7.89 -10.53 -13.67
CA PRO A 205 -8.08 -10.06 -15.05
C PRO A 205 -9.53 -10.14 -15.55
N THR A 206 -9.89 -9.35 -16.58
CA THR A 206 -11.22 -9.45 -17.19
C THR A 206 -11.44 -10.87 -17.68
N SER A 207 -12.61 -11.43 -17.41
CA SER A 207 -12.97 -12.81 -17.79
C SER A 207 -12.35 -13.96 -16.98
N CYS A 208 -11.60 -13.69 -15.90
CA CYS A 208 -11.08 -14.76 -15.03
C CYS A 208 -12.16 -15.49 -14.22
N ASP A 209 -11.98 -16.78 -13.95
CA ASP A 209 -12.89 -17.58 -13.13
C ASP A 209 -12.27 -17.87 -11.76
N PRO A 210 -12.84 -17.39 -10.63
CA PRO A 210 -12.30 -17.63 -9.29
C PRO A 210 -12.21 -19.12 -8.91
N GLN A 211 -12.89 -20.02 -9.62
CA GLN A 211 -12.79 -21.46 -9.40
C GLN A 211 -11.52 -22.07 -10.01
N LYS A 212 -11.01 -21.50 -11.10
CA LYS A 212 -9.92 -22.08 -11.91
C LYS A 212 -8.64 -21.26 -11.84
N ASP A 213 -8.78 -19.94 -11.70
CA ASP A 213 -7.70 -18.97 -11.81
C ASP A 213 -7.31 -18.46 -10.42
N ILE A 214 -6.13 -18.88 -9.94
CA ILE A 214 -5.58 -18.49 -8.62
C ILE A 214 -5.45 -16.96 -8.47
N TRP A 215 -5.14 -16.26 -9.56
CA TRP A 215 -4.89 -14.81 -9.58
C TRP A 215 -6.16 -13.98 -9.84
N CYS A 216 -7.33 -14.60 -9.85
CA CYS A 216 -8.59 -13.91 -10.11
C CYS A 216 -9.07 -13.13 -8.88
N PHE A 217 -8.97 -11.81 -8.93
CA PHE A 217 -9.70 -10.94 -8.01
C PHE A 217 -11.15 -10.87 -8.48
N PHE A 218 -12.05 -11.27 -7.59
CA PHE A 218 -13.47 -11.42 -7.89
C PHE A 218 -14.30 -10.83 -6.76
N VAL A 219 -15.28 -10.01 -7.11
CA VAL A 219 -16.37 -9.62 -6.22
C VAL A 219 -17.67 -9.73 -6.98
N SER A 220 -18.68 -10.37 -6.40
CA SER A 220 -20.01 -10.49 -6.99
C SER A 220 -21.09 -9.93 -6.06
N PHE A 221 -22.16 -9.44 -6.69
CA PHE A 221 -23.34 -8.92 -6.03
C PHE A 221 -24.56 -9.55 -6.68
N LYS A 222 -25.31 -10.35 -5.91
CA LYS A 222 -26.53 -11.02 -6.38
C LYS A 222 -27.70 -10.58 -5.53
N ARG A 223 -28.75 -10.03 -6.16
CA ARG A 223 -29.96 -9.62 -5.45
C ARG A 223 -30.83 -10.82 -5.10
N GLU A 224 -31.23 -10.91 -3.83
CA GLU A 224 -32.14 -11.92 -3.29
C GLU A 224 -33.22 -11.22 -2.46
N GLY A 225 -34.32 -10.84 -3.13
CA GLY A 225 -35.39 -10.04 -2.53
C GLY A 225 -34.91 -8.65 -2.13
N ASP A 226 -34.98 -8.34 -0.84
CA ASP A 226 -34.51 -7.09 -0.22
C ASP A 226 -33.07 -7.18 0.33
N SER A 227 -32.40 -8.29 0.08
CA SER A 227 -31.02 -8.54 0.47
C SER A 227 -30.10 -8.69 -0.75
N MET A 228 -28.82 -8.45 -0.52
CA MET A 228 -27.75 -8.75 -1.47
C MET A 228 -26.90 -9.87 -0.89
N LEU A 229 -26.62 -10.88 -1.71
CA LEU A 229 -25.56 -11.86 -1.48
C LEU A 229 -24.28 -11.31 -2.11
N ILE A 230 -23.23 -11.21 -1.30
CA ILE A 230 -21.92 -10.74 -1.72
C ILE A 230 -20.96 -11.91 -1.64
N GLU A 231 -20.21 -12.14 -2.71
CA GLU A 231 -19.11 -13.12 -2.74
C GLU A 231 -17.83 -12.39 -3.13
N MET A 232 -16.72 -12.69 -2.47
CA MET A 232 -15.40 -12.19 -2.88
C MET A 232 -14.36 -13.30 -2.84
N SER A 233 -13.45 -13.28 -3.81
CA SER A 233 -12.36 -14.26 -3.95
C SER A 233 -11.09 -13.56 -4.42
N GLY A 234 -9.95 -14.00 -3.91
CA GLY A 234 -8.66 -13.55 -4.39
C GLY A 234 -7.47 -14.18 -3.67
N PRO A 235 -6.26 -14.08 -4.26
CA PRO A 235 -5.03 -14.53 -3.63
C PRO A 235 -4.69 -13.61 -2.46
N VAL A 236 -4.40 -14.17 -1.27
CA VAL A 236 -4.22 -13.33 -0.07
C VAL A 236 -3.04 -13.75 0.80
N LYS A 237 -2.41 -12.76 1.45
CA LYS A 237 -1.42 -12.93 2.52
C LYS A 237 -1.89 -12.42 3.89
N GLY A 238 -2.96 -11.62 3.94
CA GLY A 238 -3.54 -11.09 5.18
C GLY A 238 -5.02 -10.73 5.08
N TYR A 239 -5.41 -9.83 4.16
CA TYR A 239 -6.82 -9.48 3.98
C TYR A 239 -7.22 -9.25 2.52
N LEU A 240 -8.50 -9.48 2.24
CA LEU A 240 -9.20 -9.11 1.01
C LEU A 240 -10.37 -8.19 1.38
N SER A 241 -10.63 -7.17 0.59
CA SER A 241 -11.70 -6.21 0.86
C SER A 241 -12.29 -5.64 -0.41
N PHE A 242 -13.55 -5.22 -0.32
CA PHE A 242 -14.13 -4.30 -1.29
C PHE A 242 -14.70 -3.07 -0.59
N ALA A 243 -14.80 -1.97 -1.34
CA ALA A 243 -15.42 -0.74 -0.87
C ALA A 243 -16.38 -0.16 -1.90
N LEU A 244 -17.40 0.55 -1.43
CA LEU A 244 -18.26 1.42 -2.20
C LEU A 244 -17.81 2.86 -1.97
N SER A 245 -17.51 3.58 -3.05
CA SER A 245 -17.01 4.94 -2.99
C SER A 245 -17.78 5.88 -3.92
N HIS A 246 -17.89 7.14 -3.53
CA HIS A 246 -18.44 8.21 -4.36
C HIS A 246 -17.42 8.84 -5.31
N ASP A 247 -16.13 8.52 -5.17
CA ASP A 247 -15.10 9.03 -6.05
C ASP A 247 -14.01 7.98 -6.32
N HIS A 248 -12.89 8.40 -6.90
CA HIS A 248 -11.73 7.53 -7.13
C HIS A 248 -10.69 7.61 -6.00
N TRP A 249 -11.06 8.17 -4.83
CA TRP A 249 -10.16 8.43 -3.72
C TRP A 249 -10.58 7.69 -2.46
N MET A 250 -9.74 6.74 -2.05
CA MET A 250 -9.93 6.04 -0.80
C MET A 250 -9.89 7.01 0.40
N GLY A 251 -10.97 7.03 1.19
CA GLY A 251 -11.06 7.78 2.44
C GLY A 251 -12.44 8.26 2.88
N ASP A 252 -13.51 8.01 2.13
CA ASP A 252 -14.87 8.25 2.60
C ASP A 252 -15.78 7.15 2.06
N ASP A 253 -15.45 5.91 2.45
CA ASP A 253 -15.93 4.70 1.79
C ASP A 253 -16.52 3.70 2.78
N ASP A 254 -17.60 3.05 2.36
CA ASP A 254 -18.17 1.86 3.02
C ASP A 254 -17.38 0.62 2.58
N VAL A 255 -16.72 -0.04 3.53
CA VAL A 255 -15.79 -1.16 3.28
C VAL A 255 -16.25 -2.42 3.98
N TYR A 256 -15.99 -3.56 3.33
CA TYR A 256 -16.15 -4.89 3.91
C TYR A 256 -14.83 -5.62 3.78
N LEU A 257 -14.32 -6.15 4.90
CA LEU A 257 -13.02 -6.78 5.00
C LEU A 257 -13.15 -8.24 5.39
N CYS A 258 -12.45 -9.09 4.66
CA CYS A 258 -12.12 -10.45 5.06
C CYS A 258 -10.68 -10.49 5.53
N VAL A 259 -10.49 -10.69 6.83
CA VAL A 259 -9.18 -10.68 7.47
C VAL A 259 -8.86 -12.11 7.90
N THR A 260 -7.74 -12.65 7.43
CA THR A 260 -7.27 -13.97 7.86
C THR A 260 -6.07 -13.88 8.79
N ASP A 261 -6.03 -14.78 9.77
CA ASP A 261 -4.87 -15.03 10.63
C ASP A 261 -4.13 -16.34 10.30
N GLY A 262 -4.51 -16.99 9.19
CA GLY A 262 -3.98 -18.27 8.73
C GLY A 262 -4.77 -19.51 9.18
N GLN A 263 -5.72 -19.38 10.12
CA GLN A 263 -6.59 -20.49 10.56
C GLN A 263 -8.07 -20.16 10.44
N THR A 264 -8.41 -18.88 10.57
CA THR A 264 -9.78 -18.36 10.57
C THR A 264 -9.88 -17.13 9.68
N VAL A 265 -11.11 -16.76 9.33
CA VAL A 265 -11.41 -15.54 8.60
C VAL A 265 -12.48 -14.77 9.35
N ASP A 266 -12.16 -13.51 9.66
CA ASP A 266 -13.11 -12.58 10.24
C ASP A 266 -13.66 -11.67 9.12
N ILE A 267 -14.98 -11.72 8.91
CA ILE A 267 -15.69 -10.86 7.96
C ILE A 267 -16.25 -9.67 8.72
N ASN A 268 -15.76 -8.48 8.43
CA ASN A 268 -16.09 -7.28 9.18
C ASN A 268 -16.50 -6.12 8.26
N PRO A 269 -17.63 -5.45 8.53
CA PRO A 269 -17.91 -4.15 7.97
C PRO A 269 -17.05 -3.09 8.64
N ALA A 270 -16.59 -2.09 7.89
CA ALA A 270 -15.85 -0.95 8.39
C ALA A 270 -16.06 0.31 7.54
N TYR A 271 -15.76 1.47 8.10
CA TYR A 271 -15.80 2.76 7.40
C TYR A 271 -14.39 3.36 7.30
N LEU A 272 -14.09 4.01 6.17
CA LEU A 272 -12.83 4.73 5.99
C LEU A 272 -13.04 6.22 6.17
N ARG A 273 -12.21 6.85 7.02
CA ARG A 273 -12.13 8.31 7.16
C ARG A 273 -10.73 8.82 6.80
N GLY A 274 -10.64 9.57 5.71
CA GLY A 274 -9.38 10.04 5.15
C GLY A 274 -8.38 8.90 4.90
N ARG A 275 -7.17 9.03 5.46
CA ARG A 275 -6.08 8.06 5.27
C ARG A 275 -5.67 7.38 6.57
N SER A 276 -6.64 7.05 7.42
CA SER A 276 -6.45 6.30 8.66
C SER A 276 -6.71 4.80 8.48
N HIS A 277 -6.61 4.05 9.57
CA HIS A 277 -7.08 2.67 9.59
C HIS A 277 -8.62 2.62 9.55
N PRO A 278 -9.20 1.51 9.05
CA PRO A 278 -10.65 1.33 9.02
C PRO A 278 -11.27 1.39 10.43
N GLU A 279 -12.41 2.06 10.54
CA GLU A 279 -13.25 2.11 11.74
C GLU A 279 -14.24 0.95 11.66
N MET A 280 -14.05 -0.09 12.49
CA MET A 280 -14.85 -1.31 12.45
C MET A 280 -16.30 -1.03 12.90
N ALA A 281 -17.26 -1.56 12.18
CA ALA A 281 -18.69 -1.45 12.48
C ALA A 281 -19.25 -2.77 13.06
N SER A 282 -20.47 -2.73 13.61
CA SER A 282 -21.13 -3.95 14.10
C SER A 282 -21.38 -4.94 12.97
N THR A 283 -21.23 -6.23 13.27
CA THR A 283 -21.52 -7.34 12.34
C THR A 283 -23.00 -7.73 12.33
N ASP A 284 -23.85 -7.11 13.15
CA ASP A 284 -25.26 -7.49 13.30
C ASP A 284 -26.06 -7.39 11.98
N ASP A 285 -25.63 -6.51 11.08
CA ASP A 285 -26.24 -6.30 9.77
C ASP A 285 -25.82 -7.34 8.71
N LEU A 286 -24.89 -8.25 9.07
CA LEU A 286 -24.42 -9.32 8.21
C LEU A 286 -25.09 -10.65 8.58
N HIS A 287 -25.56 -11.36 7.56
CA HIS A 287 -26.20 -12.68 7.71
C HIS A 287 -25.49 -13.72 6.85
N ASP A 288 -25.62 -15.00 7.21
CA ASP A 288 -25.09 -16.12 6.44
C ASP A 288 -23.60 -15.96 6.05
N ALA A 289 -22.80 -15.39 6.95
CA ALA A 289 -21.37 -15.21 6.75
C ALA A 289 -20.68 -16.57 6.63
N ALA A 290 -19.87 -16.74 5.59
CA ALA A 290 -19.18 -17.98 5.30
C ALA A 290 -17.83 -17.71 4.63
N TRP A 291 -16.87 -18.60 4.81
CA TRP A 291 -15.52 -18.41 4.28
C TRP A 291 -14.83 -19.72 3.92
N ARG A 292 -13.81 -19.63 3.06
CA ARG A 292 -12.90 -20.73 2.71
C ARG A 292 -11.51 -20.19 2.42
N ILE A 293 -10.49 -20.90 2.88
CA ILE A 293 -9.10 -20.67 2.53
C ILE A 293 -8.52 -21.98 2.03
N GLU A 294 -8.15 -22.04 0.76
CA GLU A 294 -7.50 -23.20 0.17
C GLU A 294 -6.50 -22.74 -0.89
N ASP A 295 -5.33 -23.38 -0.96
CA ASP A 295 -4.26 -23.05 -1.91
C ASP A 295 -3.86 -21.56 -1.97
N GLY A 296 -3.98 -20.85 -0.84
CA GLY A 296 -3.66 -19.41 -0.75
C GLY A 296 -4.73 -18.48 -1.33
N ILE A 297 -5.90 -19.01 -1.69
CA ILE A 297 -7.07 -18.25 -2.15
C ILE A 297 -8.02 -18.08 -0.97
N LEU A 298 -8.37 -16.82 -0.67
CA LEU A 298 -9.37 -16.49 0.32
C LEU A 298 -10.71 -16.20 -0.36
N GLN A 299 -11.74 -16.89 0.11
CA GLN A 299 -13.12 -16.76 -0.33
C GLN A 299 -14.00 -16.39 0.86
N CYS A 300 -14.83 -15.37 0.68
CA CYS A 300 -15.83 -14.96 1.66
C CYS A 300 -17.17 -14.74 1.01
N SER A 301 -18.23 -15.10 1.73
CA SER A 301 -19.60 -14.81 1.38
C SER A 301 -20.34 -14.26 2.59
N PHE A 302 -21.26 -13.34 2.37
CA PHE A 302 -22.20 -12.87 3.38
C PHE A 302 -23.41 -12.23 2.70
N ARG A 303 -24.48 -12.07 3.46
CA ARG A 303 -25.70 -11.38 3.05
C ARG A 303 -25.87 -10.10 3.85
N ARG A 304 -26.40 -9.07 3.20
CA ARG A 304 -26.72 -7.78 3.81
C ARG A 304 -27.96 -7.21 3.14
N ASN A 305 -28.84 -6.58 3.91
CA ASN A 305 -30.00 -5.86 3.35
C ASN A 305 -29.56 -4.71 2.43
N ILE A 306 -30.34 -4.42 1.39
CA ILE A 306 -30.02 -3.36 0.41
C ILE A 306 -29.87 -2.00 1.09
N ARG A 307 -30.69 -1.72 2.10
CA ARG A 307 -30.66 -0.47 2.89
C ARG A 307 -30.49 -0.80 4.37
N ILE A 308 -29.65 -0.02 5.06
CA ILE A 308 -29.52 -0.04 6.51
C ILE A 308 -29.85 1.37 7.02
N PRO A 309 -31.10 1.64 7.46
CA PRO A 309 -31.54 2.99 7.80
C PRO A 309 -30.87 3.59 9.05
N THR A 310 -30.33 2.74 9.91
CA THR A 310 -29.83 3.09 11.25
C THR A 310 -28.38 3.57 11.26
N THR A 311 -27.63 3.41 10.17
CA THR A 311 -26.19 3.69 10.10
C THR A 311 -25.84 4.47 8.82
N PRO A 312 -25.64 5.79 8.90
CA PRO A 312 -25.35 6.62 7.72
C PRO A 312 -24.02 6.27 7.05
N GLU A 313 -23.05 5.69 7.77
CA GLU A 313 -21.78 5.18 7.22
C GLU A 313 -21.92 3.86 6.43
N ARG A 314 -23.13 3.30 6.31
CA ARG A 314 -23.40 2.08 5.52
C ARG A 314 -24.15 2.45 4.25
N PHE A 315 -23.46 2.36 3.13
CA PHE A 315 -23.99 2.83 1.84
C PHE A 315 -25.03 1.84 1.30
N PRO A 316 -26.20 2.30 0.82
CA PRO A 316 -27.22 1.41 0.29
C PRO A 316 -26.81 0.88 -1.09
N PHE A 317 -27.14 -0.38 -1.40
CA PHE A 317 -26.73 -1.04 -2.65
C PHE A 317 -27.54 -0.63 -3.89
N ASP A 318 -28.63 0.13 -3.71
CA ASP A 318 -29.51 0.64 -4.78
C ASP A 318 -29.11 2.03 -5.28
N SER A 319 -27.91 2.48 -4.93
CA SER A 319 -27.30 3.72 -5.41
C SER A 319 -26.03 3.39 -6.22
N SER A 320 -25.53 4.38 -6.97
CA SER A 320 -24.38 4.17 -7.85
C SER A 320 -23.05 4.55 -7.19
N TYR A 321 -22.09 3.63 -7.21
CA TYR A 321 -20.75 3.82 -6.61
C TYR A 321 -19.64 3.29 -7.50
N TYR A 322 -18.44 3.82 -7.32
CA TYR A 322 -17.24 3.13 -7.72
C TYR A 322 -16.99 1.95 -6.77
N ILE A 323 -16.60 0.82 -7.34
CA ILE A 323 -16.31 -0.39 -6.57
C ILE A 323 -14.80 -0.55 -6.53
N PHE A 324 -14.27 -0.58 -5.31
CA PHE A 324 -12.85 -0.75 -5.06
C PHE A 324 -12.63 -2.18 -4.58
N VAL A 325 -11.56 -2.82 -5.03
CA VAL A 325 -11.12 -4.12 -4.50
C VAL A 325 -9.65 -4.01 -4.10
N ALA A 326 -9.35 -4.36 -2.86
CA ALA A 326 -8.01 -4.20 -2.28
C ALA A 326 -7.58 -5.45 -1.49
N ASP A 327 -6.29 -5.73 -1.58
CA ASP A 327 -5.62 -6.82 -0.90
C ASP A 327 -4.36 -6.32 -0.18
N GLY A 328 -4.04 -6.92 0.97
CA GLY A 328 -2.83 -6.57 1.69
C GLY A 328 -2.49 -7.48 2.88
N ASP A 329 -1.46 -7.05 3.61
CA ASP A 329 -0.90 -7.77 4.75
C ASP A 329 -1.60 -7.36 6.06
N VAL A 330 -1.55 -8.23 7.07
CA VAL A 330 -2.10 -8.00 8.41
C VAL A 330 -0.98 -8.21 9.43
N ASP A 331 -0.89 -7.33 10.42
CA ASP A 331 0.05 -7.48 11.54
C ASP A 331 -0.69 -7.40 12.88
N ASN A 332 -0.57 -8.45 13.71
CA ASN A 332 -1.25 -8.59 15.00
C ASN A 332 -2.78 -8.33 14.95
N GLY A 333 -3.45 -8.74 13.86
CA GLY A 333 -4.89 -8.52 13.64
C GLY A 333 -5.25 -7.13 13.11
N ARG A 334 -4.25 -6.26 12.87
CA ARG A 334 -4.44 -4.94 12.27
C ARG A 334 -4.11 -4.95 10.79
N VAL A 335 -5.07 -4.47 10.00
CA VAL A 335 -4.94 -4.31 8.54
C VAL A 335 -3.87 -3.27 8.20
N LEU A 336 -2.90 -3.67 7.38
CA LEU A 336 -1.85 -2.78 6.88
C LEU A 336 -2.25 -2.16 5.53
N ARG A 337 -1.54 -1.09 5.16
CA ARG A 337 -1.70 -0.44 3.87
C ARG A 337 -1.38 -1.42 2.74
N HIS A 338 -2.28 -1.54 1.78
CA HIS A 338 -2.05 -2.28 0.54
C HIS A 338 -0.81 -1.75 -0.22
N LYS A 339 -0.07 -2.66 -0.86
CA LYS A 339 1.16 -2.33 -1.63
C LYS A 339 0.87 -1.84 -3.03
N ARG A 340 -0.16 -2.38 -3.69
CA ARG A 340 -0.64 -1.97 -5.03
C ARG A 340 -1.80 -1.00 -4.87
N GLN A 341 -2.08 -0.15 -5.85
CA GLN A 341 -3.34 0.61 -5.87
C GLN A 341 -4.54 -0.36 -5.88
N PRO A 342 -5.66 -0.02 -5.22
CA PRO A 342 -6.87 -0.83 -5.31
C PRO A 342 -7.33 -0.92 -6.77
N LEU A 343 -7.99 -2.01 -7.10
CA LEU A 343 -8.68 -2.16 -8.37
C LEU A 343 -9.96 -1.31 -8.31
N ILE A 344 -10.10 -0.33 -9.20
CA ILE A 344 -11.24 0.59 -9.21
C ILE A 344 -12.01 0.43 -10.52
N THR A 345 -13.34 0.39 -10.46
CA THR A 345 -14.19 0.37 -11.66
C THR A 345 -14.10 1.68 -12.45
N SER A 346 -14.31 1.65 -13.77
CA SER A 346 -14.16 2.83 -14.64
C SER A 346 -15.25 3.89 -14.48
N LYS A 347 -16.44 3.47 -14.08
CA LYS A 347 -17.63 4.29 -13.82
C LYS A 347 -18.32 3.80 -12.54
N MET A 348 -19.29 4.57 -12.06
CA MET A 348 -20.17 4.17 -10.98
C MET A 348 -21.21 3.17 -11.47
N TYR A 349 -21.58 2.21 -10.61
CA TYR A 349 -22.59 1.19 -10.90
C TYR A 349 -23.59 1.07 -9.76
N ASN A 350 -24.86 0.89 -10.12
CA ASN A 350 -25.91 0.45 -9.20
C ASN A 350 -25.96 -1.08 -9.21
N VAL A 351 -25.35 -1.72 -8.21
CA VAL A 351 -25.23 -3.18 -8.15
C VAL A 351 -26.54 -3.91 -7.84
N SER A 352 -27.58 -3.20 -7.40
CA SER A 352 -28.91 -3.77 -7.15
C SER A 352 -29.80 -3.84 -8.40
N GLU A 353 -29.53 -3.00 -9.41
CA GLU A 353 -30.33 -2.92 -10.64
C GLU A 353 -29.57 -3.44 -11.86
N SER A 354 -28.26 -3.19 -11.94
CA SER A 354 -27.42 -3.64 -13.05
C SER A 354 -26.88 -5.05 -12.78
N VAL A 355 -26.96 -5.92 -13.80
CA VAL A 355 -26.30 -7.23 -13.83
C VAL A 355 -25.24 -7.17 -14.92
N GLU A 356 -24.12 -6.52 -14.63
CA GLU A 356 -22.99 -6.37 -15.55
C GLU A 356 -21.78 -7.19 -15.06
N ASP A 357 -20.92 -7.54 -16.01
CA ASP A 357 -19.66 -8.20 -15.75
C ASP A 357 -18.52 -7.28 -16.18
N VAL A 358 -17.89 -6.66 -15.19
CA VAL A 358 -17.01 -5.50 -15.39
C VAL A 358 -15.61 -5.77 -14.88
N GLY A 359 -14.64 -5.09 -15.50
CA GLY A 359 -13.28 -5.03 -15.00
C GLY A 359 -13.04 -3.79 -14.13
N GLY A 360 -11.82 -3.67 -13.63
CA GLY A 360 -11.31 -2.44 -13.04
C GLY A 360 -9.88 -2.14 -13.48
N SER A 361 -9.36 -1.00 -13.06
CA SER A 361 -7.96 -0.65 -13.26
C SER A 361 -7.32 -0.23 -11.94
N ARG A 362 -6.08 -0.69 -11.73
CA ARG A 362 -5.22 -0.23 -10.63
C ARG A 362 -4.41 1.01 -11.01
N SER A 363 -4.44 1.40 -12.29
CA SER A 363 -3.59 2.46 -12.84
C SER A 363 -4.44 3.53 -13.55
N PRO A 364 -4.54 4.75 -12.97
CA PRO A 364 -5.33 5.84 -13.53
C PRO A 364 -4.83 6.26 -14.92
N LEU A 365 -5.76 6.53 -15.84
CA LEU A 365 -5.45 6.91 -17.22
C LEU A 365 -4.51 8.13 -17.32
N LEU A 366 -4.73 9.15 -16.50
CA LEU A 366 -3.90 10.36 -16.45
C LEU A 366 -2.42 10.06 -16.14
N ILE A 367 -2.17 9.08 -15.25
CA ILE A 367 -0.81 8.68 -14.88
C ILE A 367 -0.17 7.82 -15.99
N LYS A 368 -0.95 6.99 -16.69
CA LYS A 368 -0.48 6.29 -17.90
C LYS A 368 -0.07 7.28 -18.98
N PHE A 369 -0.87 8.31 -19.26
CA PHE A 369 -0.54 9.35 -20.22
C PHE A 369 0.70 10.15 -19.81
N HIS A 370 0.83 10.51 -18.52
CA HIS A 370 2.04 11.13 -17.99
C HIS A 370 3.29 10.30 -18.29
N GLY A 371 3.27 9.01 -17.91
CA GLY A 371 4.39 8.09 -18.14
C GLY A 371 4.72 7.94 -19.63
N ALA A 372 3.71 7.74 -20.48
CA ALA A 372 3.90 7.56 -21.92
C ALA A 372 4.48 8.81 -22.60
N MET A 373 3.95 10.00 -22.28
CA MET A 373 4.45 11.26 -22.84
C MET A 373 5.88 11.55 -22.38
N MET A 374 6.20 11.32 -21.10
CA MET A 374 7.57 11.48 -20.59
C MET A 374 8.54 10.49 -21.22
N PHE A 375 8.13 9.24 -21.44
CA PHE A 375 8.91 8.25 -22.17
C PHE A 375 9.21 8.70 -23.61
N ILE A 376 8.18 9.07 -24.37
CA ILE A 376 8.33 9.53 -25.77
C ILE A 376 9.23 10.77 -25.83
N ALA A 377 9.02 11.74 -24.93
CA ALA A 377 9.78 12.97 -24.90
C ALA A 377 11.28 12.73 -24.62
N TRP A 378 11.60 11.95 -23.58
CA TRP A 378 12.97 11.86 -23.09
C TRP A 378 13.75 10.65 -23.62
N MET A 379 13.08 9.51 -23.80
CA MET A 379 13.73 8.30 -24.28
C MET A 379 13.78 8.26 -25.82
N THR A 380 12.81 8.87 -26.51
CA THR A 380 12.76 8.86 -27.98
C THR A 380 13.20 10.20 -28.58
N THR A 381 12.43 11.28 -28.42
CA THR A 381 12.67 12.52 -29.17
C THR A 381 13.96 13.22 -28.77
N VAL A 382 14.30 13.29 -27.47
CA VAL A 382 15.59 13.81 -27.01
C VAL A 382 16.76 12.97 -27.52
N SER A 383 16.70 11.65 -27.36
CA SER A 383 17.78 10.75 -27.80
C SER A 383 18.07 10.89 -29.29
N ILE A 384 17.04 10.84 -30.14
CA ILE A 384 17.18 11.00 -31.60
C ILE A 384 17.67 12.41 -31.94
N GLY A 385 17.13 13.46 -31.29
CA GLY A 385 17.53 14.83 -31.58
C GLY A 385 18.98 15.13 -31.19
N VAL A 386 19.49 14.54 -30.11
CA VAL A 386 20.91 14.64 -29.72
C VAL A 386 21.80 13.88 -30.71
N LEU A 387 21.42 12.66 -31.09
CA LEU A 387 22.12 11.87 -32.11
C LEU A 387 22.28 12.65 -33.43
N ILE A 388 21.18 13.23 -33.93
CA ILE A 388 21.19 14.04 -35.17
C ILE A 388 22.12 15.26 -35.02
N ALA A 389 22.03 15.99 -33.91
CA ALA A 389 22.84 17.18 -33.69
C ALA A 389 24.34 16.86 -33.46
N ARG A 390 24.68 15.65 -33.02
CA ARG A 390 26.06 15.23 -32.78
C ARG A 390 26.71 14.66 -34.05
N PHE A 391 26.07 13.67 -34.68
CA PHE A 391 26.70 12.85 -35.72
C PHE A 391 26.29 13.20 -37.15
N PHE A 392 25.08 13.75 -37.35
CA PHE A 392 24.53 13.92 -38.70
C PHE A 392 24.77 15.32 -39.30
N LYS A 393 25.54 16.19 -38.62
CA LYS A 393 25.95 17.50 -39.15
C LYS A 393 26.65 17.43 -40.52
N PRO A 394 27.60 16.50 -40.76
CA PRO A 394 28.34 16.44 -42.03
C PRO A 394 27.60 15.72 -43.16
N VAL A 395 26.54 14.96 -42.84
CA VAL A 395 25.86 14.04 -43.78
C VAL A 395 25.09 14.80 -44.86
N TRP A 396 24.51 15.96 -44.52
CA TRP A 396 23.75 16.81 -45.45
C TRP A 396 24.34 18.22 -45.53
N PRO A 397 25.49 18.39 -46.21
CA PRO A 397 26.20 19.66 -46.23
C PRO A 397 25.47 20.74 -47.06
N THR A 398 24.75 20.35 -48.11
CA THR A 398 24.10 21.24 -49.09
C THR A 398 22.58 21.24 -48.99
N SER A 399 21.96 20.19 -48.44
CA SER A 399 20.51 20.10 -48.33
C SER A 399 19.99 21.01 -47.22
N THR A 400 18.90 21.73 -47.52
CA THR A 400 18.19 22.57 -46.56
C THR A 400 16.74 22.12 -46.43
N LEU A 401 16.17 22.33 -45.26
CA LEU A 401 14.76 22.13 -44.96
C LEU A 401 14.24 23.46 -44.39
N PHE A 402 13.20 24.04 -45.00
CA PHE A 402 12.68 25.36 -44.61
C PHE A 402 13.78 26.44 -44.42
N GLY A 403 14.77 26.48 -45.32
CA GLY A 403 15.82 27.50 -45.33
C GLY A 403 16.99 27.30 -44.36
N GLU A 404 17.01 26.22 -43.57
CA GLU A 404 18.12 25.90 -42.65
C GLU A 404 18.67 24.49 -42.92
N LYS A 405 19.85 24.18 -42.38
CA LYS A 405 20.45 22.84 -42.51
C LYS A 405 19.53 21.76 -41.94
N VAL A 406 19.38 20.65 -42.65
CA VAL A 406 18.46 19.54 -42.29
C VAL A 406 18.65 19.07 -40.85
N TRP A 407 19.89 18.81 -40.42
CA TRP A 407 20.17 18.35 -39.05
C TRP A 407 19.66 19.34 -37.98
N PHE A 408 19.78 20.66 -38.25
CA PHE A 408 19.39 21.70 -37.32
C PHE A 408 17.87 21.79 -37.19
N GLN A 409 17.17 21.65 -38.32
CA GLN A 409 15.72 21.64 -38.34
C GLN A 409 15.13 20.42 -37.66
N LEU A 410 15.66 19.22 -37.96
CA LEU A 410 15.22 17.99 -37.31
C LEU A 410 15.47 18.04 -35.80
N HIS A 411 16.66 18.48 -35.37
CA HIS A 411 16.95 18.70 -33.96
C HIS A 411 15.94 19.69 -33.33
N ARG A 412 15.70 20.83 -33.97
CA ARG A 412 14.78 21.85 -33.47
C ARG A 412 13.35 21.34 -33.34
N ILE A 413 12.83 20.64 -34.35
CA ILE A 413 11.47 20.06 -34.33
C ILE A 413 11.36 19.04 -33.19
N LEU A 414 12.33 18.14 -33.05
CA LEU A 414 12.34 17.13 -31.99
C LEU A 414 12.43 17.78 -30.60
N MET A 415 13.29 18.78 -30.40
CA MET A 415 13.41 19.48 -29.11
C MET A 415 12.15 20.29 -28.76
N VAL A 416 11.52 20.97 -29.72
CA VAL A 416 10.26 21.68 -29.48
C VAL A 416 9.16 20.69 -29.09
N SER A 417 9.03 19.57 -29.81
CA SER A 417 8.10 18.50 -29.45
C SER A 417 8.36 17.94 -28.06
N THR A 418 9.63 17.71 -27.67
CA THR A 418 9.99 17.30 -26.30
C THR A 418 9.48 18.29 -25.26
N VAL A 419 9.69 19.59 -25.47
CA VAL A 419 9.27 20.62 -24.51
C VAL A 419 7.75 20.64 -24.38
N LEU A 420 7.02 20.59 -25.50
CA LEU A 420 5.55 20.56 -25.50
C LEU A 420 5.01 19.32 -24.76
N LEU A 421 5.53 18.13 -25.09
CA LEU A 421 5.15 16.89 -24.40
C LEU A 421 5.47 16.95 -22.91
N THR A 422 6.64 17.48 -22.53
CA THR A 422 7.06 17.61 -21.13
C THR A 422 6.14 18.57 -20.36
N VAL A 423 5.74 19.70 -20.97
CA VAL A 423 4.83 20.67 -20.35
C VAL A 423 3.46 20.05 -20.10
N VAL A 424 2.87 19.40 -21.11
CA VAL A 424 1.57 18.74 -20.96
C VAL A 424 1.65 17.63 -19.92
N ALA A 425 2.65 16.75 -20.04
CA ALA A 425 2.82 15.61 -19.14
C ALA A 425 3.09 16.04 -17.69
N PHE A 426 3.81 17.14 -17.46
CA PHE A 426 4.11 17.64 -16.12
C PHE A 426 2.85 18.04 -15.35
N VAL A 427 1.82 18.53 -16.04
CA VAL A 427 0.56 18.98 -15.41
C VAL A 427 -0.34 17.80 -14.98
N LEU A 428 -0.31 16.67 -15.70
CA LEU A 428 -1.26 15.57 -15.50
C LEU A 428 -1.27 14.99 -14.07
N PRO A 429 -0.14 14.72 -13.39
CA PRO A 429 -0.15 14.21 -12.03
C PRO A 429 -0.73 15.20 -11.01
N PHE A 430 -0.58 16.50 -11.24
CA PHE A 430 -1.16 17.54 -10.37
C PHE A 430 -2.67 17.67 -10.58
N VAL A 431 -3.15 17.56 -11.82
CA VAL A 431 -4.58 17.48 -12.11
C VAL A 431 -5.19 16.23 -11.49
N TYR A 432 -4.49 15.09 -11.57
CA TYR A 432 -4.94 13.86 -10.93
C TYR A 432 -4.98 14.02 -9.40
N ARG A 433 -3.87 14.37 -8.75
CA ARG A 433 -3.78 14.36 -7.27
C ARG A 433 -4.42 15.57 -6.59
N GLY A 434 -4.54 16.71 -7.27
CA GLY A 434 -4.94 18.00 -6.69
C GLY A 434 -3.92 18.63 -5.72
N HIS A 435 -2.92 17.88 -5.26
CA HIS A 435 -1.94 18.31 -4.28
C HIS A 435 -0.59 17.57 -4.43
N TRP A 436 0.45 18.03 -3.73
CA TRP A 436 1.77 17.40 -3.75
C TRP A 436 1.74 15.97 -3.16
N SER A 437 2.42 15.03 -3.82
CA SER A 437 2.50 13.65 -3.38
C SER A 437 3.82 13.34 -2.68
N SER A 438 3.84 13.42 -1.35
CA SER A 438 5.03 13.05 -0.55
C SER A 438 5.41 11.57 -0.67
N ARG A 439 4.49 10.72 -1.15
CA ARG A 439 4.71 9.27 -1.32
C ARG A 439 5.32 8.88 -2.68
N ALA A 440 5.43 9.82 -3.62
CA ALA A 440 6.14 9.57 -4.88
C ALA A 440 7.68 9.62 -4.74
N GLY A 441 8.19 9.73 -3.50
CA GLY A 441 9.62 9.74 -3.20
C GLY A 441 10.33 10.93 -3.85
N TYR A 442 11.49 10.69 -4.44
CA TYR A 442 12.30 11.72 -5.10
C TYR A 442 11.86 12.04 -6.53
N HIS A 443 11.01 11.21 -7.15
CA HIS A 443 10.55 11.38 -8.53
C HIS A 443 10.02 12.80 -8.84
N PRO A 444 9.07 13.38 -8.07
CA PRO A 444 8.51 14.68 -8.43
C PRO A 444 9.54 15.82 -8.30
N TYR A 445 10.54 15.71 -7.41
CA TYR A 445 11.60 16.71 -7.30
C TYR A 445 12.53 16.67 -8.52
N LEU A 446 12.94 15.49 -8.96
CA LEU A 446 13.72 15.35 -10.19
C LEU A 446 12.91 15.78 -11.41
N GLY A 447 11.61 15.46 -11.44
CA GLY A 447 10.69 15.93 -12.48
C GLY A 447 10.61 17.45 -12.58
N CYS A 448 10.54 18.16 -11.45
CA CYS A 448 10.59 19.64 -11.44
C CYS A 448 11.92 20.19 -11.99
N VAL A 449 13.06 19.57 -11.64
CA VAL A 449 14.37 19.95 -12.19
C VAL A 449 14.40 19.74 -13.70
N VAL A 450 13.93 18.58 -14.17
CA VAL A 450 13.85 18.25 -15.60
C VAL A 450 12.95 19.24 -16.35
N PHE A 451 11.78 19.57 -15.81
CA PHE A 451 10.87 20.56 -16.39
C PHE A 451 11.53 21.94 -16.49
N ALA A 452 12.17 22.43 -15.42
CA ALA A 452 12.85 23.72 -15.42
C ALA A 452 13.99 23.77 -16.45
N LEU A 453 14.81 22.72 -16.52
CA LEU A 453 15.89 22.62 -17.51
C LEU A 453 15.36 22.53 -18.94
N ALA A 454 14.25 21.81 -19.16
CA ALA A 454 13.62 21.67 -20.47
C ALA A 454 13.07 23.02 -20.99
N VAL A 455 12.50 23.86 -20.13
CA VAL A 455 12.04 25.22 -20.49
C VAL A 455 13.21 26.18 -20.67
N LEU A 456 14.26 26.05 -19.85
CA LEU A 456 15.46 26.88 -19.96
C LEU A 456 16.21 26.66 -21.28
N GLN A 457 16.19 25.45 -21.83
CA GLN A 457 16.92 25.11 -23.05
C GLN A 457 16.52 25.94 -24.29
N PRO A 458 15.23 26.06 -24.66
CA PRO A 458 14.78 26.96 -25.70
C PRO A 458 15.14 28.43 -25.44
N ILE A 459 15.06 28.89 -24.18
CA ILE A 459 15.42 30.27 -23.82
C ILE A 459 16.90 30.52 -24.13
N ILE A 460 17.79 29.61 -23.72
CA ILE A 460 19.21 29.66 -24.09
C ILE A 460 19.36 29.69 -25.62
N ALA A 461 18.64 28.81 -26.33
CA ALA A 461 18.71 28.70 -27.79
C ALA A 461 18.25 29.96 -28.55
N VAL A 462 17.31 30.74 -28.01
CA VAL A 462 16.89 32.04 -28.59
C VAL A 462 18.04 33.04 -28.60
N PHE A 463 18.89 33.02 -27.57
CA PHE A 463 20.06 33.90 -27.47
C PHE A 463 21.29 33.36 -28.22
N ARG A 464 21.10 32.44 -29.18
CA ARG A 464 22.19 31.85 -29.98
C ARG A 464 22.96 32.93 -30.76
N PRO A 465 24.26 33.14 -30.49
CA PRO A 465 25.06 34.14 -31.21
C PRO A 465 25.35 33.75 -32.65
N ALA A 466 25.63 34.75 -33.49
CA ALA A 466 26.10 34.56 -34.87
C ALA A 466 27.35 33.66 -34.92
N PRO A 467 27.57 32.89 -36.00
CA PRO A 467 28.67 31.92 -36.10
C PRO A 467 30.07 32.51 -35.86
N SER A 468 30.29 33.78 -36.20
CA SER A 468 31.57 34.49 -36.05
C SER A 468 31.77 35.17 -34.68
N SER A 469 30.81 35.09 -33.76
CA SER A 469 30.87 35.79 -32.46
C SER A 469 31.79 35.09 -31.45
N HIS A 470 32.58 35.87 -30.70
CA HIS A 470 33.40 35.38 -29.58
C HIS A 470 32.58 34.71 -28.46
N ARG A 471 31.28 35.00 -28.37
CA ARG A 471 30.38 34.40 -27.35
C ARG A 471 29.89 33.00 -27.74
N ARG A 472 30.09 32.59 -29.01
CA ARG A 472 29.56 31.34 -29.55
C ARG A 472 30.11 30.07 -28.85
N PRO A 473 31.40 29.98 -28.48
CA PRO A 473 31.91 28.83 -27.74
C PRO A 473 31.24 28.66 -26.36
N TYR A 474 31.06 29.76 -25.61
CA TYR A 474 30.38 29.75 -24.32
C TYR A 474 28.93 29.27 -24.46
N PHE A 475 28.19 29.81 -25.43
CA PHE A 475 26.84 29.35 -25.75
C PHE A 475 26.82 27.84 -26.06
N ASN A 476 27.73 27.35 -26.90
CA ASN A 476 27.77 25.93 -27.27
C ASN A 476 27.97 25.04 -26.04
N TRP A 477 28.91 25.39 -25.14
CA TRP A 477 29.17 24.65 -23.90
C TRP A 477 27.98 24.69 -22.95
N THR A 478 27.38 25.86 -22.74
CA THR A 478 26.21 26.00 -21.86
C THR A 478 25.02 25.20 -22.40
N HIS A 479 24.67 25.37 -23.67
CA HIS A 479 23.55 24.67 -24.30
C HIS A 479 23.74 23.15 -24.25
N TRP A 480 24.92 22.67 -24.64
CA TRP A 480 25.28 21.24 -24.60
C TRP A 480 25.30 20.69 -23.17
N GLY A 481 25.95 21.38 -22.23
CA GLY A 481 26.11 20.94 -20.85
C GLY A 481 24.78 20.86 -20.12
N THR A 482 24.00 21.94 -20.15
CA THR A 482 22.65 21.97 -19.56
C THR A 482 21.74 20.90 -20.18
N GLY A 483 21.90 20.59 -21.47
CA GLY A 483 21.05 19.62 -22.18
C GLY A 483 21.39 18.19 -21.78
N THR A 484 22.69 17.92 -21.63
CA THR A 484 23.21 16.65 -21.14
C THR A 484 22.78 16.39 -19.70
N VAL A 485 22.88 17.40 -18.82
CA VAL A 485 22.39 17.31 -17.43
C VAL A 485 20.89 17.00 -17.41
N ALA A 486 20.09 17.71 -18.21
CA ALA A 486 18.64 17.45 -18.30
C ALA A 486 18.33 16.01 -18.71
N ARG A 487 19.03 15.48 -19.74
CA ARG A 487 18.89 14.08 -20.19
C ARG A 487 19.20 13.08 -19.08
N ILE A 488 20.31 13.26 -18.34
CA ILE A 488 20.72 12.35 -17.26
C ILE A 488 19.68 12.35 -16.12
N VAL A 489 19.25 13.53 -15.68
CA VAL A 489 18.27 13.65 -14.60
C VAL A 489 16.91 13.08 -15.05
N ALA A 490 16.53 13.25 -16.32
CA ALA A 490 15.29 12.70 -16.87
C ALA A 490 15.28 11.16 -16.85
N VAL A 491 16.37 10.52 -17.26
CA VAL A 491 16.49 9.04 -17.19
C VAL A 491 16.33 8.57 -15.74
N ALA A 492 17.01 9.22 -14.78
CA ALA A 492 16.87 8.88 -13.36
C ALA A 492 15.42 9.10 -12.86
N ALA A 493 14.77 10.18 -13.27
CA ALA A 493 13.37 10.47 -12.92
C ALA A 493 12.42 9.41 -13.48
N ILE A 494 12.66 8.90 -14.70
CA ILE A 494 11.86 7.84 -15.32
C ILE A 494 11.96 6.54 -14.53
N PHE A 495 13.17 6.09 -14.16
CA PHE A 495 13.33 4.89 -13.32
C PHE A 495 12.59 5.00 -11.99
N LEU A 496 12.67 6.16 -11.32
CA LEU A 496 11.91 6.38 -10.09
C LEU A 496 10.40 6.42 -10.34
N GLY A 497 9.96 6.97 -11.48
CA GLY A 497 8.55 7.08 -11.85
C GLY A 497 7.90 5.74 -12.16
N MET A 498 8.64 4.83 -12.82
CA MET A 498 8.18 3.46 -13.12
C MET A 498 7.87 2.66 -11.85
N ASN A 499 8.66 2.88 -10.79
CA ASN A 499 8.48 2.22 -9.49
C ASN A 499 7.33 2.79 -8.64
N VAL A 500 6.60 3.80 -9.13
CA VAL A 500 5.45 4.35 -8.42
C VAL A 500 4.24 3.43 -8.60
N GLN A 501 3.61 3.05 -7.48
CA GLN A 501 2.46 2.13 -7.41
C GLN A 501 1.28 2.47 -8.33
N ALA A 502 1.17 3.73 -8.77
CA ALA A 502 0.08 4.20 -9.61
C ALA A 502 0.23 3.85 -11.10
N LEU A 503 1.43 3.48 -11.58
CA LEU A 503 1.62 3.12 -12.98
C LEU A 503 1.28 1.63 -13.24
N ASP A 504 1.48 0.77 -12.23
CA ASP A 504 1.16 -0.67 -12.24
C ASP A 504 1.83 -1.42 -13.40
N LEU A 505 3.14 -1.21 -13.56
CA LEU A 505 3.94 -1.93 -14.56
C LEU A 505 4.34 -3.33 -14.04
N PRO A 506 4.54 -4.30 -14.95
CA PRO A 506 4.97 -5.65 -14.59
C PRO A 506 6.44 -5.66 -14.15
N ASP A 507 6.65 -5.62 -12.84
CA ASP A 507 7.96 -5.83 -12.21
C ASP A 507 8.37 -7.32 -12.29
N PRO A 508 9.64 -7.65 -12.60
CA PRO A 508 10.78 -6.77 -12.89
C PRO A 508 11.03 -6.46 -14.38
N TRP A 509 10.15 -6.94 -15.26
CA TRP A 509 10.36 -6.89 -16.71
C TRP A 509 10.41 -5.47 -17.27
N ASP A 510 9.63 -4.57 -16.71
CA ASP A 510 9.62 -3.15 -17.05
C ASP A 510 11.01 -2.52 -16.84
N THR A 511 11.63 -2.78 -15.69
CA THR A 511 12.96 -2.29 -15.33
C THR A 511 14.02 -2.84 -16.29
N TYR A 512 14.02 -4.14 -16.55
CA TYR A 512 14.97 -4.75 -17.49
C TYR A 512 14.82 -4.21 -18.91
N THR A 513 13.58 -3.99 -19.36
CA THR A 513 13.30 -3.39 -20.67
C THR A 513 13.86 -1.98 -20.76
N MET A 514 13.66 -1.15 -19.73
CA MET A 514 14.21 0.21 -19.68
C MET A 514 15.74 0.22 -19.66
N VAL A 515 16.35 -0.65 -18.84
CA VAL A 515 17.82 -0.80 -18.80
C VAL A 515 18.36 -1.20 -20.18
N GLY A 516 17.75 -2.20 -20.83
CA GLY A 516 18.14 -2.62 -22.18
C GLY A 516 18.04 -1.48 -23.19
N PHE A 517 16.98 -0.67 -23.13
CA PHE A 517 16.80 0.50 -23.99
C PHE A 517 17.86 1.60 -23.76
N VAL A 518 18.19 1.88 -22.49
CA VAL A 518 19.26 2.83 -22.14
C VAL A 518 20.62 2.33 -22.62
N LEU A 519 20.94 1.05 -22.40
CA LEU A 519 22.19 0.43 -22.86
C LEU A 519 22.31 0.45 -24.38
N TRP A 520 21.21 0.14 -25.09
CA TRP A 520 21.16 0.26 -26.55
C TRP A 520 21.54 1.66 -27.03
N HIS A 521 20.97 2.71 -26.43
CA HIS A 521 21.30 4.10 -26.77
C HIS A 521 22.76 4.45 -26.47
N VAL A 522 23.29 4.02 -25.33
CA VAL A 522 24.70 4.26 -24.98
C VAL A 522 25.63 3.55 -25.96
N CYS A 523 25.35 2.30 -26.30
CA CYS A 523 26.11 1.54 -27.29
C CYS A 523 26.06 2.21 -28.67
N ALA A 524 24.89 2.66 -29.12
CA ALA A 524 24.74 3.38 -30.38
C ALA A 524 25.55 4.70 -30.40
N ASP A 525 25.50 5.48 -29.31
CA ASP A 525 26.30 6.71 -29.15
C ASP A 525 27.82 6.38 -29.24
N ILE A 526 28.29 5.32 -28.57
CA ILE A 526 29.70 4.90 -28.61
C ILE A 526 30.11 4.43 -30.01
N LEU A 527 29.30 3.59 -30.66
CA LEU A 527 29.58 3.08 -32.00
C LEU A 527 29.69 4.20 -33.03
N LEU A 528 28.77 5.18 -32.98
CA LEU A 528 28.80 6.34 -33.88
C LEU A 528 30.00 7.25 -33.59
N GLU A 529 30.40 7.40 -32.32
CA GLU A 529 31.60 8.16 -31.95
C GLU A 529 32.87 7.47 -32.49
N VAL A 530 33.03 6.16 -32.29
CA VAL A 530 34.16 5.37 -32.82
C VAL A 530 34.21 5.49 -34.34
N HIS A 531 33.07 5.32 -35.02
CA HIS A 531 33.00 5.47 -36.47
C HIS A 531 33.42 6.87 -36.93
N SER A 532 32.95 7.93 -36.26
CA SER A 532 33.31 9.31 -36.60
C SER A 532 34.82 9.58 -36.43
N PHE A 533 35.42 9.01 -35.38
CA PHE A 533 36.86 9.09 -35.13
C PHE A 533 37.67 8.35 -36.20
N CYS A 534 37.25 7.15 -36.57
CA CYS A 534 37.87 6.38 -37.65
C CYS A 534 37.82 7.11 -38.99
N GLN A 535 36.69 7.74 -39.34
CA GLN A 535 36.57 8.53 -40.56
C GLN A 535 37.50 9.76 -40.56
N GLN A 536 37.60 10.49 -39.44
CA GLN A 536 38.53 11.62 -39.34
C GLN A 536 39.98 11.16 -39.51
N LYS A 537 40.38 10.07 -38.85
CA LYS A 537 41.74 9.53 -38.99
C LYS A 537 42.05 9.07 -40.41
N GLY A 538 41.09 8.40 -41.07
CA GLY A 538 41.21 8.02 -42.48
C GLY A 538 41.37 9.23 -43.41
N SER A 539 40.60 10.30 -43.18
CA SER A 539 40.74 11.55 -43.94
C SER A 539 42.07 12.26 -43.69
N ILE A 540 42.60 12.23 -42.47
CA ILE A 540 43.91 12.80 -42.13
C ILE A 540 45.01 11.98 -42.83
N LYS A 541 44.98 10.65 -42.73
CA LYS A 541 45.92 9.78 -43.43
C LYS A 541 45.89 10.02 -44.94
N GLN A 542 44.71 10.16 -45.54
CA GLN A 542 44.58 10.45 -46.97
C GLN A 542 45.10 11.85 -47.35
N LEU A 543 45.05 12.82 -46.44
CA LEU A 543 45.64 14.14 -46.62
C LEU A 543 47.17 14.09 -46.50
N GLU A 544 47.69 13.35 -45.52
CA GLU A 544 49.12 13.07 -45.33
C GLU A 544 49.70 12.34 -46.55
N ASP A 545 49.06 11.27 -47.02
CA ASP A 545 49.46 10.51 -48.22
C ASP A 545 49.49 11.43 -49.47
N ARG A 546 48.51 12.35 -49.61
CA ARG A 546 48.50 13.34 -50.70
C ARG A 546 49.64 14.36 -50.58
N MET A 547 49.98 14.79 -49.38
CA MET A 547 51.10 15.69 -49.13
C MET A 547 52.45 14.99 -49.37
N GLU A 548 52.53 13.69 -49.08
CA GLU A 548 53.72 12.85 -49.32
C GLU A 548 53.93 12.57 -50.82
N ILE A 549 52.85 12.39 -51.60
CA ILE A 549 52.92 12.31 -53.08
C ILE A 549 53.39 13.64 -53.70
N LEU A 550 53.01 14.77 -53.11
CA LEU A 550 53.43 16.11 -53.56
C LEU A 550 54.84 16.50 -53.09
N ASN A 551 55.47 15.72 -52.20
CA ASN A 551 56.82 15.97 -51.69
C ASN A 551 57.54 14.64 -51.36
N PRO A 552 58.30 14.05 -52.31
CA PRO A 552 58.64 12.62 -52.34
C PRO A 552 59.73 12.16 -51.36
N TYR A 553 60.02 12.92 -50.30
CA TYR A 553 60.98 12.53 -49.27
C TYR A 553 60.26 12.28 -47.94
N THR A 554 59.62 11.12 -47.78
CA THR A 554 59.76 10.21 -46.62
C THR A 554 58.65 9.16 -46.60
N ALA A 555 58.96 7.95 -47.08
CA ALA A 555 58.12 6.76 -46.87
C ALA A 555 58.26 6.22 -45.44
N LYS A 556 57.14 5.81 -44.80
CA LYS A 556 56.88 4.41 -44.37
C LYS A 556 55.68 4.19 -43.41
N ASN A 557 54.98 3.09 -43.75
CA ASN A 557 54.30 2.07 -42.93
C ASN A 557 52.79 2.19 -42.66
N GLU A 558 52.04 1.29 -43.30
CA GLU A 558 50.64 0.96 -43.05
C GLU A 558 50.47 -0.21 -42.07
N VAL A 559 49.45 -0.11 -41.20
CA VAL A 559 48.62 -1.24 -40.71
C VAL A 559 47.22 -0.71 -40.39
N CYS A 560 46.18 -1.22 -41.08
CA CYS A 560 44.87 -1.63 -40.53
C CYS A 560 43.88 -1.91 -41.66
N GLU A 561 43.77 -3.18 -42.05
CA GLU A 561 42.62 -3.75 -42.75
C GLU A 561 41.70 -4.40 -41.69
N TYR A 562 40.43 -4.66 -42.03
CA TYR A 562 39.32 -5.19 -41.21
C TYR A 562 38.41 -4.18 -40.51
N THR A 563 37.47 -3.58 -41.27
CA THR A 563 36.12 -3.22 -40.73
C THR A 563 35.04 -2.99 -41.80
N SER A 564 35.19 -3.50 -43.02
CA SER A 564 34.24 -3.25 -44.12
C SER A 564 33.15 -4.32 -44.31
N LEU A 565 33.07 -5.36 -43.47
CA LEU A 565 32.23 -6.55 -43.73
C LEU A 565 30.97 -6.72 -42.88
N LEU A 566 30.58 -5.73 -42.07
CA LEU A 566 29.37 -5.83 -41.22
C LEU A 566 28.16 -5.01 -41.69
N TYR A 567 28.25 -4.32 -42.83
CA TYR A 567 27.16 -3.49 -43.36
C TYR A 567 26.28 -4.13 -44.46
N ALA A 568 26.46 -5.42 -44.76
CA ALA A 568 25.69 -6.11 -45.81
C ALA A 568 24.43 -6.87 -45.32
N SER A 569 24.12 -6.87 -44.02
CA SER A 569 23.10 -7.79 -43.48
C SER A 569 21.79 -7.15 -42.98
N ILE A 570 21.53 -5.87 -43.24
CA ILE A 570 20.26 -5.22 -42.81
C ILE A 570 19.70 -4.34 -43.93
N HIS A 571 19.19 -4.96 -45.00
CA HIS A 571 17.97 -4.60 -45.72
C HIS A 571 17.76 -5.54 -46.95
N PRO A 572 16.64 -6.29 -47.04
CA PRO A 572 16.20 -6.91 -48.28
C PRO A 572 15.18 -6.01 -48.98
N CYS A 573 15.51 -5.52 -50.19
CA CYS A 573 14.65 -5.07 -51.30
C CYS A 573 15.55 -4.26 -52.25
N GLY A 574 15.77 -4.58 -53.53
CA GLY A 574 14.82 -5.14 -54.50
C GLY A 574 14.07 -4.01 -55.19
N MET A 575 14.62 -3.47 -56.29
CA MET A 575 13.84 -3.09 -57.48
C MET A 575 14.75 -2.74 -58.67
N GLU A 576 14.55 -3.49 -59.75
CA GLU A 576 14.94 -3.22 -61.12
C GLU A 576 14.29 -1.93 -61.65
N ARG A 577 14.96 -1.21 -62.56
CA ARG A 577 14.59 -1.13 -63.99
C ARG A 577 15.41 -0.06 -64.74
N GLN A 578 15.93 -0.52 -65.87
CA GLN A 578 16.39 0.15 -67.11
C GLN A 578 17.52 1.16 -67.05
#